data_AF-A0A7Y4WRL0-F1
#
_entry.id   AF-A0A7Y4WRL0-F1
#
_cell.length_a   1.000
_cell.length_b   1.000
_cell.length_c   1.000
_cell.angle_alpha   90.00
_cell.angle_beta   90.00
_cell.angle_gamma   90.00
#
_symmetry.space_group_name_H-M   'P 1'
#
loop_
_entity.id
_entity.type
_entity.pdbx_description
1 polymer ?
#
loop_
_entity_poly.entity_id
_entity_poly.type
_entity_poly.pdbx_seq_one_letter_code
_entity_poly.pdbx_strand_id
1 'polypeptide(L)'
;MRTWPALEITLPAAQARPATGGLPDDGGDEEGAGLVMAALADFDVSAVSEEGPRTWRAFFHASAERDRALLALPAQVMGLAARAVDVPDDDWAARSQASLRAVRVGRI
;
A
#
# COMPACT_ATOMS: atom_id res chain seq x y z
N MET A 1 5.68 8.91 -21.79
CA MET A 1 4.91 8.99 -20.55
C MET A 1 5.67 8.19 -19.51
N ARG A 2 6.12 8.81 -18.42
CA ARG A 2 6.74 8.06 -17.32
C ARG A 2 5.62 7.29 -16.61
N THR A 3 5.90 6.06 -16.23
CA THR A 3 4.99 5.24 -15.42
C THR A 3 5.75 4.81 -14.17
N TRP A 4 5.07 4.87 -13.04
CA TRP A 4 5.57 4.36 -11.78
C TRP A 4 5.26 2.87 -11.70
N PRO A 5 6.27 2.01 -11.45
CA PRO A 5 6.04 0.61 -11.23
C PRO A 5 5.39 0.44 -9.87
N ALA A 6 4.12 0.04 -9.86
CA ALA A 6 3.36 -0.19 -8.64
C ALA A 6 2.91 -1.65 -8.53
N LEU A 7 2.73 -2.10 -7.31
CA LEU A 7 2.15 -3.39 -6.97
C LEU A 7 0.89 -3.12 -6.18
N GLU A 8 -0.25 -3.55 -6.70
CA GLU A 8 -1.48 -3.55 -5.92
C GLU A 8 -1.55 -4.85 -5.14
N ILE A 9 -1.80 -4.73 -3.84
CA ILE A 9 -1.76 -5.80 -2.86
C ILE A 9 -3.13 -5.86 -2.20
N THR A 10 -3.75 -7.03 -2.25
CA THR A 10 -4.95 -7.32 -1.48
C THR A 10 -4.54 -8.07 -0.23
N LEU A 11 -4.74 -7.46 0.93
CA LEU A 11 -4.45 -8.05 2.22
C LEU A 11 -5.30 -9.31 2.42
N PRO A 12 -4.73 -10.37 3.03
CA PRO A 12 -5.50 -11.54 3.39
C PRO A 12 -6.65 -11.15 4.30
N ALA A 13 -7.76 -11.86 4.20
CA ALA A 13 -8.83 -11.67 5.17
C ALA A 13 -8.29 -12.03 6.57
N ALA A 14 -8.53 -11.17 7.56
CA ALA A 14 -8.28 -11.47 8.96
C ALA A 14 -8.82 -12.87 9.25
N GLN A 15 -7.92 -13.80 9.59
CA GLN A 15 -8.33 -15.14 9.91
C GLN A 15 -9.14 -15.05 11.20
N ALA A 16 -10.42 -15.43 11.14
CA ALA A 16 -11.26 -15.46 12.31
C ALA A 16 -10.64 -16.42 13.33
N ARG A 17 -9.94 -15.88 14.33
CA ARG A 17 -9.47 -16.67 15.47
C ARG A 17 -10.69 -17.31 16.14
N PRO A 18 -10.63 -18.58 16.55
CA PRO A 18 -11.69 -19.16 17.35
C PRO A 18 -11.85 -18.30 18.61
N ALA A 19 -13.08 -17.81 18.83
CA ALA A 19 -13.43 -16.87 19.88
C ALA A 19 -13.00 -17.42 21.24
N THR A 20 -11.84 -16.99 21.73
CA THR A 20 -11.46 -17.20 23.13
C THR A 20 -12.10 -16.07 23.93
N GLY A 21 -13.39 -16.21 24.20
CA GLY A 21 -14.14 -15.51 25.26
C GLY A 21 -13.78 -14.06 25.63
N GLY A 22 -13.37 -13.24 24.67
CA GLY A 22 -13.03 -11.82 24.83
C GLY A 22 -13.71 -11.02 23.72
N LEU A 23 -13.86 -9.71 23.91
CA LEU A 23 -14.52 -8.76 23.01
C LEU A 23 -14.27 -9.02 21.51
N PRO A 24 -15.17 -8.58 20.60
CA PRO A 24 -14.86 -8.55 19.17
C PRO A 24 -13.57 -7.76 18.96
N ASP A 25 -12.51 -8.47 18.61
CA ASP A 25 -11.17 -7.95 18.40
C ASP A 25 -11.07 -7.52 16.92
N ASP A 26 -11.06 -6.20 16.70
CA ASP A 26 -10.84 -5.58 15.38
C ASP A 26 -9.35 -5.73 14.94
N GLY A 27 -8.47 -6.20 15.84
CA GLY A 27 -7.02 -6.27 15.65
C GLY A 27 -6.51 -7.36 14.71
N GLY A 28 -7.39 -8.27 14.25
CA GLY A 28 -7.02 -9.30 13.28
C GLY A 28 -6.61 -8.75 11.91
N ASP A 29 -7.15 -7.59 11.50
CA ASP A 29 -6.76 -6.91 10.27
C ASP A 29 -5.42 -6.16 10.42
N GLU A 30 -5.12 -5.64 11.62
CA GLU A 30 -3.85 -4.96 11.93
C GLU A 30 -2.66 -5.94 11.94
N GLU A 31 -2.86 -7.17 12.44
CA GLU A 31 -1.83 -8.20 12.49
C GLU A 31 -1.43 -8.69 11.07
N GLY A 32 -2.42 -8.85 10.19
CA GLY A 32 -2.19 -9.15 8.77
C GLY A 32 -1.49 -8.00 8.04
N ALA A 33 -1.90 -6.76 8.28
CA ALA A 33 -1.26 -5.56 7.75
C ALA A 33 0.21 -5.46 8.19
N GLY A 34 0.51 -5.76 9.45
CA GLY A 34 1.87 -5.78 9.99
C GLY A 34 2.79 -6.79 9.30
N LEU A 35 2.30 -8.00 9.01
CA LEU A 35 3.05 -9.02 8.27
C LEU A 35 3.36 -8.58 6.84
N VAL A 36 2.40 -7.94 6.17
CA VAL A 36 2.59 -7.42 4.82
C VAL A 36 3.60 -6.27 4.82
N MET A 37 3.55 -5.36 5.80
CA MET A 37 4.56 -4.31 5.96
C MET A 37 5.96 -4.87 6.21
N ALA A 38 6.08 -5.90 7.05
CA ALA A 38 7.34 -6.56 7.31
C ALA A 38 7.90 -7.23 6.05
N ALA A 39 7.04 -7.90 5.27
CA ALA A 39 7.43 -8.50 4.00
C ALA A 39 7.85 -7.43 2.97
N LEU A 40 7.14 -6.30 2.89
CA LEU A 40 7.48 -5.19 2.00
C LEU A 40 8.81 -4.52 2.35
N ALA A 41 9.24 -4.56 3.62
CA ALA A 41 10.51 -3.98 4.05
C ALA A 41 11.74 -4.70 3.46
N ASP A 42 11.59 -5.93 2.95
CA ASP A 42 12.65 -6.66 2.25
C ASP A 42 12.87 -6.18 0.80
N PHE A 43 12.06 -5.23 0.32
CA PHE A 43 12.09 -4.68 -1.04
C PHE A 43 12.31 -3.16 -1.02
N ASP A 44 12.84 -2.61 -2.12
CA ASP A 44 13.06 -1.17 -2.28
C ASP A 44 11.75 -0.42 -2.61
N VAL A 45 10.83 -0.41 -1.64
CA VAL A 45 9.54 0.29 -1.71
C VAL A 45 9.75 1.77 -1.40
N SER A 46 9.36 2.62 -2.34
CA SER A 46 9.43 4.07 -2.22
C SER A 46 8.29 4.64 -1.37
N ALA A 47 7.09 4.08 -1.53
CA ALA A 47 5.88 4.53 -0.85
C ALA A 47 4.82 3.42 -0.83
N VAL A 48 3.91 3.50 0.15
CA VAL A 48 2.71 2.66 0.23
C VAL A 48 1.49 3.57 0.38
N SER A 49 0.43 3.28 -0.37
CA SER A 49 -0.87 3.94 -0.28
C SER A 49 -1.94 2.93 0.09
N GLU A 50 -2.84 3.31 1.00
CA GLU A 50 -4.00 2.53 1.37
C GLU A 50 -5.21 3.01 0.54
N GLU A 51 -5.53 2.28 -0.53
CA GLU A 51 -6.63 2.62 -1.45
C GLU A 51 -8.00 2.15 -0.91
N GLY A 52 -7.98 1.36 0.16
CA GLY A 52 -9.15 0.84 0.87
C GLY A 52 -8.73 -0.03 2.06
N PRO A 53 -9.68 -0.59 2.82
CA PRO A 53 -9.39 -1.31 4.06
C PRO A 53 -8.50 -2.54 3.89
N ARG A 54 -8.46 -3.13 2.69
CA ARG A 54 -7.62 -4.28 2.35
C ARG A 54 -6.88 -4.15 1.03
N THR A 55 -6.96 -2.99 0.40
CA THR A 55 -6.35 -2.77 -0.91
C THR A 55 -5.26 -1.75 -0.75
N TRP A 56 -4.02 -2.21 -0.81
CA TRP A 56 -2.84 -1.38 -0.70
C TRP A 56 -2.15 -1.28 -2.04
N ARG A 57 -1.39 -0.20 -2.23
CA ARG A 57 -0.56 0.01 -3.42
C ARG A 57 0.85 0.37 -2.98
N ALA A 58 1.79 -0.51 -3.24
CA ALA A 58 3.21 -0.26 -3.04
C ALA A 58 3.82 0.29 -4.33
N PHE A 59 4.63 1.34 -4.22
CA PHE A 59 5.34 1.97 -5.33
C PHE A 59 6.83 1.65 -5.22
N PHE A 60 7.47 1.35 -6.35
CA PHE A 60 8.87 0.97 -6.42
C PHE A 60 9.65 1.97 -7.25
N HIS A 61 10.96 2.07 -6.99
CA HIS A 61 11.86 2.85 -7.85
C HIS A 61 12.15 2.18 -9.19
N ALA A 62 12.07 0.84 -9.24
CA ALA A 62 12.35 0.04 -10.43
C ALA A 62 11.32 -1.08 -10.64
N SER A 63 10.98 -1.36 -11.90
CA SER A 63 10.06 -2.45 -12.26
C SER A 63 10.61 -3.83 -11.88
N ALA A 64 11.93 -4.01 -11.93
CA ALA A 64 12.57 -5.27 -11.52
C ALA A 64 12.30 -5.61 -10.05
N GLU A 65 12.28 -4.61 -9.17
CA GLU A 65 12.01 -4.82 -7.74
C GLU A 65 10.52 -5.11 -7.49
N ARG A 66 9.63 -4.40 -8.19
CA ARG A 66 8.19 -4.72 -8.20
C ARG A 66 7.95 -6.17 -8.61
N ASP A 67 8.61 -6.64 -9.67
CA ASP A 67 8.42 -7.99 -10.20
C ASP A 67 8.98 -9.05 -9.25
N ARG A 68 10.08 -8.75 -8.55
CA ARG A 68 10.62 -9.59 -7.47
C ARG A 68 9.62 -9.69 -6.31
N ALA A 69 9.03 -8.57 -5.89
CA ALA A 69 8.00 -8.53 -4.85
C ALA A 69 6.73 -9.29 -5.28
N LEU A 70 6.27 -9.12 -6.52
CA LEU A 70 5.12 -9.83 -7.08
C LEU A 70 5.26 -11.36 -6.98
N LEU A 71 6.47 -11.88 -7.20
CA LEU A 71 6.76 -13.31 -7.12
C LEU A 71 6.92 -13.81 -5.68
N ALA A 72 7.50 -12.99 -4.80
CA ALA A 72 7.86 -13.40 -3.45
C ALA A 72 6.74 -13.23 -2.41
N LEU A 73 5.96 -12.15 -2.49
CA LEU A 73 4.95 -11.82 -1.47
C LEU A 73 3.87 -12.90 -1.27
N PRO A 74 3.30 -13.53 -2.33
CA PRO A 74 2.30 -14.59 -2.14
C PRO A 74 2.87 -15.84 -1.46
N ALA A 75 4.19 -16.05 -1.51
CA ALA A 75 4.86 -17.16 -0.84
C ALA A 75 5.21 -16.86 0.62
N GLN A 76 5.34 -15.58 0.99
CA GLN A 76 5.65 -15.14 2.35
C GLN A 76 4.39 -14.93 3.20
N VAL A 77 3.29 -14.49 2.58
CA VAL A 77 2.03 -14.19 3.27
C VAL A 77 0.90 -15.00 2.65
N MET A 78 0.38 -15.97 3.42
CA MET A 78 -0.72 -16.82 2.96
C MET A 78 -2.00 -16.00 2.76
N GLY A 79 -2.65 -16.20 1.61
CA GLY A 79 -3.91 -15.52 1.29
C GLY A 79 -3.75 -14.08 0.77
N LEU A 80 -2.53 -13.59 0.63
CA LEU A 80 -2.23 -12.32 -0.03
C LEU A 80 -2.33 -12.48 -1.54
N ALA A 81 -3.01 -11.55 -2.20
CA ALA A 81 -3.00 -11.43 -3.65
C ALA A 81 -2.21 -10.18 -4.06
N ALA A 82 -1.42 -10.28 -5.11
CA ALA A 82 -0.64 -9.16 -5.64
C ALA A 82 -0.76 -9.08 -7.16
N ARG A 83 -0.84 -7.87 -7.71
CA ARG A 83 -0.85 -7.63 -9.17
C ARG A 83 0.00 -6.41 -9.53
N ALA A 84 0.81 -6.54 -10.58
CA ALA A 84 1.55 -5.41 -11.12
C ALA A 84 0.60 -4.40 -11.76
N VAL A 85 0.84 -3.12 -11.50
CA VAL A 85 0.11 -1.98 -12.06
C VAL A 85 1.13 -0.94 -12.48
N ASP A 86 1.06 -0.47 -13.72
CA ASP A 86 1.83 0.68 -14.17
C ASP A 86 0.99 1.94 -13.98
N VAL A 87 1.38 2.79 -13.03
CA VAL A 87 0.64 4.02 -12.70
C VAL A 87 1.22 5.16 -13.54
N PRO A 88 0.41 5.90 -14.33
CA PRO A 88 0.90 7.07 -15.04
C PRO A 88 1.51 8.10 -14.08
N ASP A 89 2.69 8.61 -14.42
CA ASP A 89 3.32 9.74 -13.75
C ASP A 89 2.56 11.02 -14.15
N ASP A 90 1.42 11.22 -13.51
CA ASP A 90 0.39 12.19 -13.90
C ASP A 90 0.72 13.63 -13.44
N ASP A 91 2.01 13.89 -13.19
CA ASP A 91 2.58 15.11 -12.61
C ASP A 91 1.74 15.60 -11.40
N TRP A 92 1.38 14.67 -10.50
CA TRP A 92 0.49 14.96 -9.37
C TRP A 92 0.97 16.16 -8.55
N ALA A 93 2.28 16.30 -8.34
CA ALA A 93 2.85 17.42 -7.63
C ALA A 93 2.55 18.77 -8.31
N ALA A 94 2.70 18.85 -9.63
CA ALA A 94 2.43 20.06 -10.40
C ALA A 94 0.93 20.39 -10.43
N ARG A 95 0.05 19.40 -10.65
CA ARG A 95 -1.40 19.60 -10.62
C ARG A 95 -1.91 20.03 -9.25
N SER A 96 -1.43 19.37 -8.20
CA SER A 96 -1.84 19.67 -6.83
C SER A 96 -1.41 21.09 -6.46
N GLN A 97 -0.16 21.47 -6.75
CA GLN A 97 0.33 22.83 -6.52
C GLN A 97 -0.37 23.90 -7.37
N ALA A 98 -0.69 23.62 -8.64
CA ALA A 98 -1.42 24.56 -9.50
C ALA A 98 -2.82 24.89 -8.96
N SER A 99 -3.43 23.99 -8.20
CA SER A 99 -4.75 24.19 -7.61
C SER A 99 -4.73 24.94 -6.28
N LEU A 100 -3.55 25.11 -5.66
CA LEU A 100 -3.41 25.81 -4.38
C LEU A 100 -3.69 27.30 -4.54
N ARG A 101 -4.60 27.82 -3.72
CA ARG A 101 -4.82 29.27 -3.59
C ARG A 101 -4.17 29.78 -2.32
N ALA A 102 -3.55 30.96 -2.41
CA ALA A 102 -2.94 31.60 -1.26
C ALA A 102 -4.00 31.88 -0.18
N VAL A 103 -3.81 31.32 1.01
CA VAL A 103 -4.60 31.65 2.19
C VAL A 103 -3.98 32.91 2.82
N ARG A 104 -4.68 34.05 2.73
CA ARG A 104 -4.27 35.28 3.42
C ARG A 104 -4.86 35.29 4.83
N VAL A 105 -4.01 35.25 5.84
CA VAL A 105 -4.39 35.45 7.23
C VAL A 105 -3.94 36.86 7.65
N GLY A 106 -4.88 37.69 8.10
CA GLY A 106 -4.63 38.98 8.77
C GLY A 106 -5.47 39.03 10.05
N ARG A 107 -4.98 39.59 11.16
CA ARG A 107 -4.59 40.99 11.30
C ARG A 107 -3.14 41.11 11.80
N ILE A 108 -2.30 41.85 11.06
CA ILE A 108 -1.22 42.65 11.66
C ILE A 108 -1.83 43.94 12.21
#